data_AF-D5UXH6-F1
#
_entry.id   AF-D5UXH6-F1
#
_cell.length_a   1.000
_cell.length_b   1.000
_cell.length_c   1.000
_cell.angle_alpha   90.00
_cell.angle_beta   90.00
_cell.angle_gamma   90.00
#
_symmetry.space_group_name_H-M   'P 1'
#
loop_
_entity.id
_entity.type
_entity.pdbx_description
1 polymer ?
#
loop_
_entity_poly.entity_id
_entity_poly.type
_entity_poly.pdbx_seq_one_letter_code
_entity_poly.pdbx_strand_id
1 'polypeptide(L)'
;MTWQPLSRRSKGLTPDGPFEGVPAHLKPGLIYWFQGISGYHSNRMAGGHLRRLAVLVRAAIPIRADDYDTMDHLIKRAVEDDDFFLDLVDGALHVWGPQLGRTEALAEVLSAGGSVWQIHIDSGGVGLRRRGLLHG
;
A
#
# COMPACT_ATOMS: atom_id res chain seq x y z
N MET A 1 -1.57 1.32 -19.22
CA MET A 1 -2.45 0.26 -18.68
C MET A 1 -3.29 0.83 -17.56
N THR A 2 -4.52 0.36 -17.36
CA THR A 2 -5.41 0.79 -16.27
C THR A 2 -5.06 0.03 -15.00
N TRP A 3 -4.71 0.72 -13.91
CA TRP A 3 -4.42 0.10 -12.61
C TRP A 3 -5.63 -0.69 -12.07
N GLN A 4 -5.38 -1.82 -11.41
CA GLN A 4 -6.39 -2.62 -10.71
C GLN A 4 -5.91 -3.02 -9.30
N PRO A 5 -6.83 -3.10 -8.31
CA PRO A 5 -6.52 -3.53 -6.94
C PRO A 5 -5.76 -4.86 -6.86
N LEU A 6 -4.83 -4.99 -5.91
CA LEU A 6 -4.04 -6.19 -5.70
C LEU A 6 -4.92 -7.38 -5.31
N SER A 7 -5.90 -7.17 -4.44
CA SER A 7 -6.90 -8.18 -4.04
C SER A 7 -7.63 -8.80 -5.24
N ARG A 8 -7.80 -8.03 -6.33
CA ARG A 8 -8.37 -8.51 -7.58
C ARG A 8 -7.36 -9.23 -8.46
N ARG A 9 -6.09 -8.80 -8.44
CA ARG A 9 -4.99 -9.42 -9.20
C ARG A 9 -4.52 -10.74 -8.61
N SER A 10 -4.67 -10.93 -7.30
CA SER A 10 -4.20 -12.11 -6.55
C SER A 10 -5.24 -13.22 -6.39
N LYS A 11 -6.50 -12.96 -6.77
CA LYS A 11 -7.61 -13.89 -6.59
C LYS A 11 -7.34 -15.23 -7.29
N GLY A 12 -7.26 -16.31 -6.52
CA GLY A 12 -7.07 -17.68 -7.02
C GLY A 12 -5.62 -18.18 -7.02
N LEU A 13 -4.68 -17.42 -6.47
CA LEU A 13 -3.30 -17.88 -6.26
C LEU A 13 -3.20 -18.73 -4.98
N THR A 14 -2.36 -19.78 -5.00
CA THR A 14 -2.11 -20.68 -3.86
C THR A 14 -1.05 -20.09 -2.93
N PRO A 15 -1.24 -20.03 -1.59
CA PRO A 15 -0.30 -19.45 -0.63
C PRO A 15 1.13 -20.01 -0.75
N ASP A 16 2.13 -19.14 -0.83
CA ASP A 16 3.52 -19.52 -1.17
C ASP A 16 4.58 -18.77 -0.34
N GLY A 17 4.35 -18.71 0.98
CA GLY A 17 5.22 -18.14 1.99
C GLY A 17 4.50 -18.00 3.33
N PRO A 18 5.16 -17.51 4.39
CA PRO A 18 4.59 -17.58 5.74
C PRO A 18 3.33 -16.70 5.91
N PHE A 19 3.22 -15.60 5.15
CA PHE A 19 2.08 -14.68 5.23
C PHE A 19 1.69 -14.08 3.86
N GLU A 20 0.50 -14.41 3.36
CA GLU A 20 -0.04 -13.94 2.07
C GLU A 20 -0.79 -12.59 2.17
N GLY A 21 -1.17 -12.19 3.39
CA GLY A 21 -1.87 -10.93 3.71
C GLY A 21 -0.98 -9.92 4.43
N VAL A 22 -1.61 -9.07 5.26
CA VAL A 22 -0.91 -8.14 6.15
C VAL A 22 -0.99 -8.63 7.59
N PRO A 23 -0.07 -9.50 8.04
CA PRO A 23 -0.12 -10.04 9.40
C PRO A 23 0.01 -8.90 10.43
N ALA A 24 -0.54 -9.11 11.62
CA ALA A 24 -0.69 -8.06 12.64
C ALA A 24 0.64 -7.35 12.98
N HIS A 25 1.77 -8.06 12.98
CA HIS A 25 3.10 -7.48 13.24
C HIS A 25 3.63 -6.59 12.12
N LEU A 26 3.11 -6.73 10.90
CA LEU A 26 3.51 -5.93 9.74
C LEU A 26 2.73 -4.60 9.66
N LYS A 27 1.50 -4.56 10.21
CA LYS A 27 0.61 -3.39 10.16
C LYS A 27 1.27 -2.10 10.69
N PRO A 28 1.93 -2.07 11.87
CA PRO A 28 2.53 -0.84 12.37
C PRO A 28 3.58 -0.23 11.44
N GLY A 29 4.44 -1.07 10.84
CA GLY A 29 5.48 -0.63 9.91
C GLY A 29 4.90 -0.06 8.62
N LEU A 30 3.86 -0.70 8.07
CA LEU A 30 3.18 -0.20 6.87
C LEU A 30 2.38 1.08 7.12
N ILE A 31 1.73 1.20 8.29
CA ILE A 31 1.05 2.44 8.70
C ILE A 31 2.07 3.58 8.81
N TYR A 32 3.19 3.34 9.48
CA TYR A 32 4.24 4.35 9.65
C TYR A 32 4.81 4.81 8.30
N TRP A 33 5.08 3.86 7.39
CA TRP A 33 5.48 4.17 6.02
C TRP A 33 4.42 5.02 5.29
N PHE A 34 3.14 4.65 5.37
CA PHE A 34 2.06 5.38 4.72
C PHE A 34 1.87 6.80 5.28
N GLN A 35 1.99 6.97 6.61
CA GLN A 35 2.03 8.27 7.28
C GLN A 35 3.21 9.13 6.79
N GLY A 36 4.38 8.52 6.60
CA GLY A 36 5.55 9.20 6.05
C GLY A 36 5.31 9.77 4.65
N ILE A 37 4.78 8.95 3.72
CA ILE A 37 4.58 9.40 2.33
C ILE A 37 3.40 10.37 2.16
N SER A 38 2.42 10.32 3.07
CA SER A 38 1.28 11.24 3.10
C SER A 38 1.63 12.61 3.67
N GLY A 39 2.81 12.77 4.28
CA GLY A 39 3.28 14.04 4.83
C GLY A 39 2.82 14.29 6.27
N TYR A 40 2.31 13.28 6.98
CA TYR A 40 1.85 13.41 8.37
C TYR A 40 2.95 13.92 9.31
N HIS A 41 4.20 13.52 9.07
CA HIS A 41 5.37 13.96 9.84
C HIS A 41 6.06 15.20 9.24
N SER A 42 5.40 15.90 8.32
CA SER A 42 5.95 17.04 7.60
C SER A 42 5.09 18.29 7.80
N ASN A 43 5.59 19.45 7.40
CA ASN A 43 4.85 20.72 7.51
C ASN A 43 3.64 20.81 6.56
N ARG A 44 3.47 19.83 5.66
CA ARG A 44 2.40 19.83 4.66
C ARG A 44 2.01 18.40 4.27
N MET A 45 0.70 18.13 4.36
CA MET A 45 0.08 16.90 3.87
C MET A 45 0.02 16.85 2.34
N ALA A 46 0.10 15.64 1.80
CA ALA A 46 -0.04 15.35 0.37
C ALA A 46 -1.51 15.16 -0.03
N GLY A 47 -2.38 16.12 0.30
CA GLY A 47 -3.84 16.04 0.12
C GLY A 47 -4.31 15.62 -1.27
N GLY A 48 -3.69 16.18 -2.32
CA GLY A 48 -4.01 15.82 -3.70
C GLY A 48 -3.78 14.34 -4.01
N HIS A 49 -2.70 13.76 -3.48
CA HIS A 49 -2.42 12.32 -3.63
C HIS A 49 -3.35 11.47 -2.78
N LEU A 50 -3.66 11.88 -1.54
CA LEU A 50 -4.60 11.16 -0.66
C LEU A 50 -6.00 11.07 -1.28
N ARG A 51 -6.51 12.17 -1.85
CA ARG A 51 -7.81 12.16 -2.54
C ARG A 51 -7.80 11.29 -3.78
N ARG A 52 -6.73 11.35 -4.58
CA ARG A 52 -6.56 10.46 -5.75
C ARG A 52 -6.52 8.99 -5.34
N LEU A 53 -5.79 8.67 -4.28
CA LEU A 53 -5.70 7.32 -3.73
C LEU A 53 -7.07 6.83 -3.24
N ALA A 54 -7.80 7.65 -2.47
CA ALA A 54 -9.13 7.31 -1.98
C ALA A 54 -10.11 6.94 -3.12
N VAL A 55 -10.08 7.69 -4.22
CA VAL A 55 -10.87 7.36 -5.43
C VAL A 55 -10.43 6.03 -6.03
N LEU A 56 -9.11 5.83 -6.16
CA LEU A 56 -8.52 4.63 -6.76
C LEU A 56 -8.86 3.35 -5.99
N VAL A 57 -8.81 3.38 -4.66
CA VAL A 57 -9.19 2.24 -3.79
C VAL A 57 -10.68 2.21 -3.43
N ARG A 58 -11.48 3.13 -3.98
CA ARG A 58 -12.93 3.24 -3.73
C ARG A 58 -13.26 3.35 -2.23
N ALA A 59 -12.50 4.19 -1.54
CA ALA A 59 -12.76 4.53 -0.14
C ALA A 59 -13.91 5.55 -0.05
N ALA A 60 -14.89 5.25 0.83
CA ALA A 60 -15.93 6.21 1.18
C ALA A 60 -15.35 7.21 2.19
N ILE A 61 -14.98 8.40 1.72
CA ILE A 61 -14.43 9.47 2.56
C ILE A 61 -15.54 10.51 2.81
N PRO A 62 -15.72 11.02 4.05
CA PRO A 62 -16.67 12.09 4.32
C PRO A 62 -16.42 13.32 3.45
N ILE A 63 -17.50 13.98 2.99
CA ILE A 63 -17.40 15.14 2.07
C ILE A 63 -16.57 16.29 2.64
N ARG A 64 -16.60 16.47 3.97
CA ARG A 64 -15.89 17.54 4.68
C ARG A 64 -14.54 17.10 5.27
N ALA A 65 -14.06 15.91 4.93
CA ALA A 65 -12.76 15.43 5.39
C ALA A 65 -11.65 16.33 4.85
N ASP A 66 -10.79 16.77 5.77
CA ASP A 66 -9.51 17.36 5.40
C ASP A 66 -8.48 16.27 5.02
N ASP A 67 -7.23 16.66 4.82
CA ASP A 67 -6.18 15.73 4.40
C ASP A 67 -5.82 14.73 5.52
N TYR A 68 -5.86 15.16 6.79
CA TYR A 68 -5.64 14.29 7.93
C TYR A 68 -6.78 13.29 8.09
N ASP A 69 -8.03 13.76 8.05
CA ASP A 69 -9.22 12.94 8.10
C ASP A 69 -9.21 11.88 7.00
N THR A 70 -8.81 12.27 5.77
CA THR A 70 -8.72 11.35 4.63
C THR A 70 -7.69 10.25 4.89
N MET A 71 -6.49 10.61 5.36
CA MET A 71 -5.45 9.63 5.71
C MET A 71 -5.91 8.69 6.83
N ASP A 72 -6.46 9.24 7.91
CA ASP A 72 -6.92 8.47 9.06
C ASP A 72 -8.04 7.49 8.69
N HIS A 73 -9.00 7.89 7.85
CA HIS A 73 -10.04 6.99 7.34
C HIS A 73 -9.46 5.83 6.50
N LEU A 74 -8.47 6.12 5.65
CA LEU A 74 -7.80 5.07 4.87
C LEU A 74 -7.07 4.07 5.78
N ILE A 75 -6.36 4.56 6.80
CA ILE A 75 -5.66 3.71 7.77
C ILE A 75 -6.64 2.85 8.57
N LYS A 76 -7.70 3.46 9.13
CA LYS A 76 -8.70 2.74 9.92
C LYS A 76 -9.33 1.60 9.14
N ARG A 77 -9.74 1.87 7.89
CA ARG A 77 -10.29 0.83 7.02
C ARG A 77 -9.27 -0.28 6.72
N ALA A 78 -8.01 0.08 6.49
CA ALA A 78 -6.95 -0.91 6.24
C ALA A 78 -6.66 -1.79 7.45
N VAL A 79 -6.78 -1.27 8.67
CA VAL A 79 -6.61 -2.08 9.89
C VAL A 79 -7.68 -3.17 10.00
N GLU A 80 -8.91 -2.86 9.57
CA GLU A 80 -10.08 -3.75 9.62
C GLU A 80 -10.14 -4.77 8.46
N ASP A 81 -9.48 -4.48 7.33
CA ASP A 81 -9.56 -5.27 6.10
C ASP A 81 -8.16 -5.41 5.46
N ASP A 82 -7.58 -6.62 5.58
CA ASP A 82 -6.23 -6.91 5.10
C ASP A 82 -6.11 -6.80 3.56
N ASP A 83 -7.18 -7.14 2.81
CA ASP A 83 -7.20 -7.00 1.35
C ASP A 83 -7.19 -5.51 0.97
N PHE A 84 -7.98 -4.70 1.68
CA PHE A 84 -7.95 -3.26 1.52
C PHE A 84 -6.59 -2.66 1.92
N PHE A 85 -5.92 -3.21 2.93
CA PHE A 85 -4.58 -2.77 3.32
C PHE A 85 -3.61 -2.96 2.15
N LEU A 86 -3.58 -4.14 1.54
CA LEU A 86 -2.73 -4.40 0.38
C LEU A 86 -3.06 -3.48 -0.80
N ASP A 87 -4.35 -3.26 -1.07
CA ASP A 87 -4.81 -2.32 -2.09
C ASP A 87 -4.38 -0.88 -1.80
N LEU A 88 -4.37 -0.47 -0.53
CA LEU A 88 -3.90 0.83 -0.08
C LEU A 88 -2.40 1.01 -0.35
N VAL A 89 -1.57 0.03 0.03
CA VAL A 89 -0.12 0.08 -0.17
C VAL A 89 0.22 0.10 -1.65
N ASP A 90 -0.39 -0.78 -2.44
CA ASP A 90 -0.17 -0.85 -3.88
C ASP A 90 -0.66 0.42 -4.62
N GLY A 91 -1.84 0.92 -4.24
CA GLY A 91 -2.37 2.18 -4.77
C GLY A 91 -1.49 3.38 -4.41
N ALA A 92 -0.92 3.40 -3.21
CA ALA A 92 -0.02 4.46 -2.77
C ALA A 92 1.29 4.46 -3.59
N LEU A 93 1.86 3.28 -3.87
CA LEU A 93 2.98 3.15 -4.80
C LEU A 93 2.61 3.75 -6.16
N HIS A 94 1.46 3.38 -6.71
CA HIS A 94 1.01 3.88 -8.01
C HIS A 94 0.83 5.42 -8.04
N VAL A 95 0.24 6.01 -7.00
CA VAL A 95 -0.05 7.45 -6.94
C VAL A 95 1.21 8.30 -6.72
N TRP A 96 2.13 7.87 -5.85
CA TRP A 96 3.34 8.63 -5.54
C TRP A 96 4.52 8.33 -6.48
N GLY A 97 4.46 7.22 -7.22
CA GLY A 97 5.49 6.83 -8.18
C GLY A 97 6.79 6.32 -7.54
N PRO A 98 7.78 5.95 -8.36
CA PRO A 98 9.04 5.36 -7.91
C PRO A 98 9.95 6.45 -7.33
N GLN A 99 9.78 6.75 -6.05
CA GLN A 99 10.71 7.59 -5.30
C GLN A 99 11.62 6.72 -4.45
N LEU A 100 12.90 6.68 -4.79
CA LEU A 100 13.87 5.69 -4.30
C LEU A 100 13.80 5.47 -2.78
N GLY A 101 13.86 6.53 -1.97
CA GLY A 101 13.82 6.41 -0.51
C GLY A 101 12.49 5.91 0.06
N ARG A 102 11.36 6.17 -0.61
CA ARG A 102 10.04 5.68 -0.18
C ARG A 102 9.85 4.21 -0.52
N THR A 103 10.37 3.80 -1.67
CA THR A 103 10.34 2.40 -2.10
C THR A 103 11.29 1.55 -1.28
N GLU A 104 12.50 2.02 -0.97
CA GLU A 104 13.46 1.29 -0.12
C GLU A 104 12.92 1.05 1.29
N ALA A 105 12.34 2.08 1.93
CA ALA A 105 11.74 1.95 3.25
C ALA A 105 10.60 0.93 3.29
N LEU A 106 9.73 0.89 2.25
CA LEU A 106 8.69 -0.13 2.17
C LEU A 106 9.27 -1.52 1.94
N ALA A 107 10.29 -1.65 1.08
CA ALA A 107 10.93 -2.93 0.82
C ALA A 107 11.55 -3.52 2.10
N GLU A 108 12.15 -2.68 2.94
CA GLU A 108 12.68 -3.07 4.25
C GLU A 108 11.57 -3.58 5.16
N VAL A 109 10.46 -2.84 5.29
CA VAL A 109 9.30 -3.26 6.11
C VAL A 109 8.73 -4.60 5.66
N LEU A 110 8.52 -4.78 4.35
CA LEU A 110 8.01 -6.03 3.77
C LEU A 110 8.97 -7.20 3.98
N SER A 111 10.28 -6.96 3.80
CA SER A 111 11.31 -7.99 3.99
C SER A 111 11.44 -8.41 5.45
N ALA A 112 11.55 -7.45 6.37
CA ALA A 112 11.69 -7.70 7.80
C ALA A 112 10.47 -8.40 8.40
N GLY A 113 9.26 -8.10 7.91
CA GLY A 113 8.03 -8.76 8.35
C GLY A 113 7.73 -10.09 7.66
N GLY A 114 8.59 -10.57 6.75
CA GLY A 114 8.44 -11.85 6.07
C GLY A 114 7.32 -11.88 5.02
N SER A 115 6.99 -10.74 4.42
CA SER A 115 5.92 -10.65 3.42
C SER A 115 6.30 -11.34 2.12
N VAL A 116 5.33 -12.04 1.52
CA VAL A 116 5.44 -12.59 0.15
C VAL A 116 5.35 -11.51 -0.92
N TRP A 117 4.90 -10.31 -0.56
CA TRP A 117 4.79 -9.18 -1.47
C TRP A 117 6.12 -8.44 -1.57
N GLN A 118 6.47 -8.03 -2.79
CA GLN A 118 7.65 -7.25 -3.10
C GLN A 118 7.28 -6.07 -3.99
N ILE A 119 8.06 -5.00 -3.89
CA ILE A 119 7.94 -3.88 -4.81
C ILE A 119 8.41 -4.32 -6.19
N HIS A 120 7.65 -3.94 -7.20
CA HIS A 120 7.96 -4.09 -8.61
C HIS A 120 7.97 -2.74 -9.29
N ILE A 121 8.92 -2.54 -10.18
CA ILE A 121 9.00 -1.37 -11.05
C ILE A 121 9.08 -1.89 -12.48
N ASP A 122 8.15 -1.45 -13.33
CA ASP A 122 8.13 -1.74 -14.76
C ASP A 122 7.79 -0.48 -15.57
N SER A 123 7.67 -0.63 -16.89
CA SER A 123 7.30 0.47 -17.80
C SER A 123 5.89 1.01 -17.57
N GLY A 124 5.05 0.30 -16.81
CA GLY A 124 3.69 0.69 -16.43
C GLY A 124 3.60 1.39 -15.06
N GLY A 125 4.66 1.36 -14.26
CA GLY A 125 4.76 2.08 -12.99
C GLY A 125 5.40 1.27 -11.86
N VAL A 126 5.09 1.65 -10.62
CA VAL A 126 5.51 0.94 -9.41
C VAL A 126 4.29 0.36 -8.68
N GLY A 127 4.44 -0.85 -8.13
CA GLY A 127 3.39 -1.53 -7.39
C GLY A 127 3.93 -2.73 -6.62
N LEU A 128 3.02 -3.52 -6.05
CA LEU A 128 3.33 -4.81 -5.42
C LEU A 128 3.19 -5.95 -6.44
N ARG A 129 4.13 -6.89 -6.37
CA ARG A 129 4.04 -8.20 -7.00
C ARG A 129 4.35 -9.29 -5.99
N ARG A 130 3.85 -10.48 -6.26
CA ARG A 130 4.20 -11.66 -5.48
C ARG A 130 5.65 -12.06 -5.75
N ARG A 131 6.38 -12.45 -4.71
CA ARG A 131 7.68 -13.12 -4.85
C ARG A 131 7.41 -14.48 -5.49
N GLY A 132 7.93 -14.72 -6.70
CA GLY A 132 7.95 -16.06 -7.27
C GLY A 132 8.97 -16.89 -6.51
N LEU A 133 8.60 -18.08 -6.04
CA LEU A 133 9.60 -19.07 -5.68
C LEU A 133 10.44 -19.36 -6.93
N LEU A 134 11.75 -19.17 -6.82
CA LEU A 134 12.67 -19.87 -7.70
C LEU A 134 12.43 -21.35 -7.41
N HIS A 135 11.76 -22.06 -8.33
CA HIS A 135 11.79 -23.51 -8.34
C HIS A 135 13.25 -23.93 -8.52
N GLY A 136 13.90 -24.31 -7.42
CA GLY A 136 15.14 -25.07 -7.42
C GLY A 136 14.85 -26.54 -7.68
#